data_AF-A0A977PUC1-F1
#
_entry.id   AF-A0A977PUC1-F1
#
_cell.length_a   1.000
_cell.length_b   1.000
_cell.length_c   1.000
_cell.angle_alpha   90.00
_cell.angle_beta   90.00
_cell.angle_gamma   90.00
#
_symmetry.space_group_name_H-M   'P 1'
#
loop_
_entity.id
_entity.type
_entity.pdbx_description
1 polymer ?
#
loop_
_entity_poly.entity_id
_entity_poly.type
_entity_poly.pdbx_seq_one_letter_code
_entity_poly.pdbx_strand_id
1 'polypeptide(L)'
;MGKDNKVAREEEKMQGIISMTGLIAYLVASIEKMKDPRQPSPNTTYSLKDAVLGGFSLFLMQCESFLEHQRQLHSRNGRDNLQTLFGAIKIPSDNQIRNILDKIKANSLFVVFSDIYQLLKTRGILTRYEVLDKQLLIPLDGTEYFSSQNIHCEQCSHRTHKNGTVTYFHSAILPVIVSPQQKAVISLDPEFITPQDGHEKQDCEVAAAKRWLHRHREFFDPFSVTMIGG
;
A
#
# COMPACT_ATOMS: atom_id res chain seq x y z
N MET A 1 -39.12 -16.50 -6.47
CA MET A 1 -38.88 -15.88 -5.14
C MET A 1 -37.65 -16.37 -4.39
N GLY A 2 -37.07 -17.55 -4.65
CA GLY A 2 -35.87 -18.04 -3.93
C GLY A 2 -34.50 -17.71 -4.54
N LYS A 3 -34.41 -17.39 -5.85
CA LYS A 3 -33.14 -17.09 -6.53
C LYS A 3 -32.68 -15.64 -6.30
N ASP A 4 -33.60 -14.69 -6.34
CA ASP A 4 -33.29 -13.25 -6.20
C ASP A 4 -32.76 -12.90 -4.80
N ASN A 5 -33.25 -13.59 -3.76
CA ASN A 5 -32.84 -13.37 -2.38
C ASN A 5 -31.45 -13.97 -2.06
N LYS A 6 -30.97 -14.92 -2.87
CA LYS A 6 -29.61 -15.52 -2.73
C LYS A 6 -28.56 -14.65 -3.41
N VAL A 7 -28.88 -14.12 -4.60
CA VAL A 7 -28.01 -13.20 -5.35
C VAL A 7 -27.79 -11.91 -4.57
N ALA A 8 -28.86 -11.29 -4.05
CA ALA A 8 -28.74 -10.06 -3.25
C ALA A 8 -27.88 -10.27 -1.98
N ARG A 9 -28.01 -11.41 -1.32
CA ARG A 9 -27.24 -11.75 -0.11
C ARG A 9 -25.77 -12.06 -0.42
N GLU A 10 -25.47 -12.58 -1.60
CA GLU A 10 -24.10 -12.77 -2.09
C GLU A 10 -23.47 -11.44 -2.51
N GLU A 11 -24.22 -10.52 -3.13
CA GLU A 11 -23.78 -9.16 -3.45
C GLU A 11 -23.53 -8.29 -2.21
N GLU A 12 -24.39 -8.38 -1.21
CA GLU A 12 -24.24 -7.65 0.06
C GLU A 12 -23.03 -8.16 0.85
N LYS A 13 -22.80 -9.48 0.86
CA LYS A 13 -21.60 -10.09 1.42
C LYS A 13 -20.34 -9.73 0.63
N MET A 14 -20.46 -9.54 -0.68
CA MET A 14 -19.38 -9.07 -1.55
C MET A 14 -18.97 -7.63 -1.24
N GLN A 15 -19.95 -6.74 -1.12
CA GLN A 15 -19.75 -5.33 -0.74
C GLN A 15 -19.13 -5.22 0.66
N GLY A 16 -19.50 -6.10 1.59
CA GLY A 16 -18.87 -6.18 2.91
C GLY A 16 -17.38 -6.56 2.88
N ILE A 17 -16.96 -7.43 1.96
CA ILE A 17 -15.54 -7.85 1.85
C ILE A 17 -14.68 -6.79 1.15
N ILE A 18 -15.22 -6.10 0.14
CA ILE A 18 -14.53 -4.99 -0.55
C ILE A 18 -14.67 -3.68 0.24
N SER A 19 -15.41 -3.69 1.35
CA SER A 19 -15.50 -2.53 2.24
C SER A 19 -14.13 -2.18 2.82
N MET A 20 -14.00 -0.93 3.27
CA MET A 20 -12.79 -0.46 3.96
C MET A 20 -12.39 -1.39 5.11
N THR A 21 -13.36 -1.85 5.90
CA THR A 21 -13.14 -2.79 7.00
C THR A 21 -12.60 -4.13 6.51
N GLY A 22 -13.10 -4.63 5.38
CA GLY A 22 -12.60 -5.85 4.76
C GLY A 22 -11.15 -5.71 4.28
N LEU A 23 -10.81 -4.62 3.59
CA LEU A 23 -9.44 -4.36 3.13
C LEU A 23 -8.45 -4.19 4.29
N ILE A 24 -8.87 -3.50 5.37
CA ILE A 24 -8.06 -3.40 6.60
C ILE A 24 -7.85 -4.78 7.23
N ALA A 25 -8.83 -5.67 7.20
CA ALA A 25 -8.66 -7.03 7.74
C ALA A 25 -7.56 -7.81 7.00
N TYR A 26 -7.42 -7.65 5.68
CA TYR A 26 -6.30 -8.23 4.92
C TYR A 26 -4.94 -7.65 5.34
N LEU A 27 -4.87 -6.33 5.55
CA LEU A 27 -3.67 -5.68 6.07
C LEU A 27 -3.31 -6.22 7.46
N VAL A 28 -4.27 -6.30 8.39
CA VAL A 28 -4.07 -6.84 9.74
C VAL A 28 -3.58 -8.28 9.68
N ALA A 29 -4.22 -9.13 8.88
CA ALA A 29 -3.84 -10.54 8.73
C ALA A 29 -2.42 -10.70 8.16
N SER A 30 -1.96 -9.79 7.31
CA SER A 30 -0.58 -9.76 6.83
C SER A 30 0.40 -9.38 7.95
N ILE A 31 0.09 -8.34 8.73
CA ILE A 31 0.92 -7.87 9.84
C ILE A 31 1.07 -8.93 10.94
N GLU A 32 0.00 -9.67 11.25
CA GLU A 32 0.02 -10.72 12.28
C GLU A 32 0.96 -11.89 11.94
N LYS A 33 1.28 -12.07 10.66
CA LYS A 33 2.26 -13.07 10.20
C LYS A 33 3.70 -12.56 10.24
N MET A 34 3.90 -11.26 10.48
CA MET A 34 5.24 -10.67 10.50
C MET A 34 5.97 -11.03 11.79
N LYS A 35 7.27 -11.29 11.65
CA LYS A 35 8.16 -11.40 12.80
C LYS A 35 8.40 -10.01 13.38
N ASP A 36 8.17 -9.86 14.66
CA ASP A 36 8.50 -8.62 15.38
C ASP A 36 10.03 -8.38 15.32
N PRO A 37 10.49 -7.25 14.74
CA PRO A 37 11.91 -6.96 14.62
C PRO A 37 12.53 -6.49 15.95
N ARG A 38 11.72 -6.27 16.99
CA ARG A 38 12.20 -5.88 18.32
C ARG A 38 12.71 -7.10 19.08
N GLN A 39 13.63 -6.85 20.01
CA GLN A 39 13.98 -7.85 21.01
C GLN A 39 12.82 -8.00 22.02
N PRO A 40 12.50 -9.23 22.46
CA PRO A 40 11.53 -9.43 23.53
C PRO A 40 11.90 -8.62 24.78
N SER A 41 10.92 -7.92 25.35
CA SER A 41 11.11 -7.09 26.53
C SER A 41 9.88 -7.16 27.43
N PRO A 42 10.05 -7.26 28.77
CA PRO A 42 8.94 -7.18 29.71
C PRO A 42 8.27 -5.79 29.71
N ASN A 43 8.93 -4.76 29.17
CA ASN A 43 8.41 -3.41 29.05
C ASN A 43 7.67 -3.15 27.72
N THR A 44 7.43 -4.19 26.91
CA THR A 44 6.65 -4.05 25.69
C THR A 44 5.19 -3.80 26.05
N THR A 45 4.71 -2.58 25.81
CA THR A 45 3.34 -2.21 26.17
C THR A 45 2.35 -2.16 25.01
N TYR A 46 2.82 -2.41 23.79
CA TYR A 46 2.05 -2.43 22.54
C TYR A 46 2.61 -3.46 21.54
N SER A 47 1.74 -4.02 20.72
CA SER A 47 2.07 -5.03 19.72
C SER A 47 2.72 -4.43 18.47
N LEU A 48 3.31 -5.29 17.63
CA LEU A 48 3.76 -4.89 16.28
C LEU A 48 2.60 -4.33 15.46
N LYS A 49 1.45 -5.00 15.52
CA LYS A 49 0.20 -4.57 14.88
C LYS A 49 -0.16 -3.14 15.26
N ASP A 50 -0.10 -2.78 16.54
CA ASP A 50 -0.41 -1.42 16.99
C ASP A 50 0.54 -0.37 16.39
N ALA A 51 1.83 -0.69 16.30
CA ALA A 51 2.83 0.21 15.71
C ALA A 51 2.60 0.41 14.21
N VAL A 52 2.36 -0.68 13.47
CA VAL A 52 2.13 -0.62 12.01
C VAL A 52 0.82 0.08 11.69
N LEU A 53 -0.27 -0.27 12.39
CA LEU A 53 -1.56 0.40 12.19
C LEU A 53 -1.52 1.86 12.61
N GLY A 54 -0.79 2.22 13.67
CA GLY A 54 -0.59 3.61 14.06
C GLY A 54 0.18 4.42 13.01
N GLY A 55 1.16 3.82 12.34
CA GLY A 55 1.84 4.43 11.20
C GLY A 55 0.92 4.55 9.97
N PHE A 56 0.18 3.49 9.65
CA PHE A 56 -0.75 3.47 8.51
C PHE A 56 -1.91 4.46 8.68
N SER A 57 -2.46 4.57 9.89
CA SER A 57 -3.61 5.43 10.16
C SER A 57 -3.29 6.91 9.98
N LEU A 58 -2.04 7.33 10.21
CA LEU A 58 -1.57 8.67 9.91
C LEU A 58 -1.83 9.06 8.45
N PHE A 59 -1.44 8.18 7.53
CA PHE A 59 -1.60 8.40 6.09
C PHE A 59 -3.06 8.27 5.67
N LEU A 60 -3.78 7.29 6.21
CA LEU A 60 -5.20 7.10 5.91
C LEU A 60 -6.05 8.31 6.32
N MET A 61 -5.71 8.94 7.45
CA MET A 61 -6.42 10.12 7.95
C MET A 61 -5.91 11.44 7.39
N GLN A 62 -4.87 11.41 6.55
CA GLN A 62 -4.25 12.60 5.97
C GLN A 62 -3.81 13.60 7.05
N CYS A 63 -3.30 13.10 8.18
CA CYS A 63 -2.78 13.95 9.24
C CYS A 63 -1.43 14.54 8.84
N GLU A 64 -1.22 15.83 9.10
CA GLU A 64 0.03 16.54 8.76
C GLU A 64 1.26 16.03 9.55
N SER A 65 1.03 15.43 10.72
CA SER A 65 2.11 14.87 11.55
C SER A 65 1.60 13.83 12.54
N PHE A 66 2.51 13.02 13.08
CA PHE A 66 2.22 12.08 14.17
C PHE A 66 1.69 12.77 15.44
N LEU A 67 2.18 13.98 15.74
CA LEU A 67 1.70 14.76 16.88
C LEU A 67 0.24 15.19 16.67
N GLU A 68 -0.09 15.66 15.47
CA GLU A 68 -1.46 16.03 15.13
C GLU A 68 -2.38 14.81 15.17
N HIS A 69 -1.93 13.68 14.63
CA HIS A 69 -2.65 12.42 14.71
C HIS A 69 -2.94 12.00 16.16
N GLN A 70 -1.96 12.09 17.06
CA GLN A 70 -2.18 11.84 18.50
C GLN A 70 -3.20 12.82 19.12
N ARG A 71 -3.14 14.11 18.77
CA ARG A 71 -4.12 15.10 19.25
C ARG A 71 -5.53 14.82 18.77
N GLN A 72 -5.69 14.46 17.50
CA GLN A 72 -7.01 14.12 16.94
C GLN A 72 -7.63 12.92 17.65
N LEU A 73 -6.82 11.90 17.95
CA LEU A 73 -7.25 10.73 18.71
C LEU A 73 -7.68 11.07 20.15
N HIS A 74 -6.92 11.94 20.82
CA HIS A 74 -7.24 12.33 22.20
C HIS A 74 -8.41 13.32 22.29
N SER A 75 -8.59 14.20 21.31
CA SER A 75 -9.64 15.24 21.32
C SER A 75 -11.06 14.69 21.10
N ARG A 76 -11.20 13.51 20.49
CA ARG A 76 -12.49 12.91 20.13
C ARG A 76 -13.05 11.91 21.16
N ASN A 77 -12.49 11.87 22.38
CA ASN A 77 -12.94 10.99 23.49
C ASN A 77 -13.11 9.51 23.09
N GLY A 78 -12.25 8.98 22.20
CA GLY A 78 -12.28 7.57 21.82
C GLY A 78 -13.50 7.13 21.00
N ARG A 79 -14.33 8.05 20.49
CA ARG A 79 -15.36 7.74 19.47
C ARG A 79 -14.76 7.83 18.06
N ASP A 80 -13.59 7.24 17.88
CA ASP A 80 -12.84 7.39 16.64
C ASP A 80 -13.24 6.36 15.61
N ASN A 81 -13.44 6.83 14.38
CA ASN A 81 -13.43 5.98 13.18
C ASN A 81 -12.19 5.06 13.17
N LEU A 82 -11.09 5.48 13.80
CA LEU A 82 -9.88 4.68 13.99
C LEU A 82 -10.10 3.44 14.87
N GLN A 83 -10.80 3.55 16.00
CA GLN A 83 -11.15 2.37 16.81
C GLN A 83 -12.15 1.47 16.10
N THR A 84 -13.08 2.04 15.35
CA THR A 84 -14.04 1.27 14.54
C THR A 84 -13.34 0.53 13.39
N LEU A 85 -12.35 1.16 12.74
CA LEU A 85 -11.64 0.62 11.58
C LEU A 85 -10.50 -0.33 11.95
N PHE A 86 -9.73 -0.02 12.99
CA PHE A 86 -8.52 -0.74 13.38
C PHE A 86 -8.65 -1.50 14.70
N GLY A 87 -9.78 -1.36 15.40
CA GLY A 87 -9.96 -1.86 16.75
C GLY A 87 -9.28 -0.98 17.81
N ALA A 88 -9.33 -1.42 19.06
CA ALA A 88 -8.60 -0.77 20.13
C ALA A 88 -7.08 -0.98 19.92
N ILE A 89 -6.41 0.02 19.37
CA ILE A 89 -4.96 0.02 19.17
C ILE A 89 -4.28 0.93 20.18
N LYS A 90 -3.13 0.49 20.70
CA LYS A 90 -2.30 1.32 21.59
C LYS A 90 -1.19 1.96 20.78
N ILE A 91 -1.44 3.19 20.31
CA ILE A 91 -0.53 3.87 19.40
C ILE A 91 0.76 4.28 20.13
N PRO A 92 1.94 3.84 19.65
CA PRO A 92 3.22 4.25 20.21
C PRO A 92 3.53 5.73 19.94
N SER A 93 4.60 6.25 20.53
CA SER A 93 5.12 7.57 20.13
C SER A 93 5.66 7.54 18.70
N ASP A 94 5.73 8.70 18.04
CA ASP A 94 6.30 8.88 16.70
C ASP A 94 7.67 8.17 16.56
N ASN A 95 8.61 8.52 17.45
CA ASN A 95 9.94 7.91 17.47
C ASN A 95 9.89 6.38 17.57
N GLN A 96 8.96 5.82 18.34
CA GLN A 96 8.82 4.38 18.47
C GLN A 96 8.23 3.75 17.21
N ILE A 97 7.27 4.40 16.56
CA ILE A 97 6.74 3.94 15.27
C ILE A 97 7.88 3.89 14.25
N ARG A 98 8.63 4.98 14.07
CA ARG A 98 9.77 5.02 13.12
C ARG A 98 10.81 3.95 13.41
N ASN A 99 11.30 3.86 14.66
CA ASN A 99 12.30 2.87 15.08
C ASN A 99 11.89 1.40 14.81
N ILE A 100 10.59 1.12 14.78
CA ILE A 100 10.05 -0.20 14.47
C ILE A 100 9.89 -0.38 12.97
N LEU A 101 9.23 0.58 12.31
CA LEU A 101 8.93 0.51 10.87
C LEU A 101 10.19 0.52 10.00
N ASP A 102 11.24 1.24 10.40
CA ASP A 102 12.53 1.27 9.70
C ASP A 102 13.18 -0.13 9.60
N LYS A 103 12.75 -1.08 10.46
CA LYS A 103 13.24 -2.47 10.46
C LYS A 103 12.36 -3.42 9.65
N ILE A 104 11.22 -2.95 9.14
CA ILE A 104 10.27 -3.75 8.37
C ILE A 104 10.47 -3.42 6.89
N LYS A 105 10.84 -4.43 6.10
CA LYS A 105 10.93 -4.26 4.65
C LYS A 105 9.53 -4.04 4.07
N ALA A 106 9.36 -2.98 3.28
CA ALA A 106 8.08 -2.63 2.66
C ALA A 106 7.48 -3.77 1.82
N ASN A 107 8.31 -4.56 1.13
CA ASN A 107 7.87 -5.70 0.33
C ASN A 107 7.16 -6.80 1.16
N SER A 108 7.33 -6.83 2.48
CA SER A 108 6.61 -7.73 3.38
C SER A 108 5.10 -7.46 3.37
N LEU A 109 4.68 -6.24 3.01
CA LEU A 109 3.27 -5.85 2.89
C LEU A 109 2.71 -6.07 1.49
N PHE A 110 3.52 -6.40 0.49
CA PHE A 110 3.04 -6.53 -0.90
C PHE A 110 2.07 -7.69 -1.08
N VAL A 111 2.15 -8.70 -0.20
CA VAL A 111 1.19 -9.81 -0.14
C VAL A 111 -0.26 -9.34 0.04
N VAL A 112 -0.48 -8.18 0.66
CA VAL A 112 -1.84 -7.61 0.83
C VAL A 112 -2.45 -7.30 -0.54
N PHE A 113 -1.67 -6.72 -1.47
CA PHE A 113 -2.13 -6.44 -2.82
C PHE A 113 -2.43 -7.72 -3.59
N SER A 114 -1.55 -8.73 -3.48
CA SER A 114 -1.79 -10.02 -4.14
C SER A 114 -3.04 -10.72 -3.61
N ASP A 115 -3.25 -10.71 -2.29
CA ASP A 115 -4.40 -11.35 -1.66
C ASP A 115 -5.71 -10.67 -2.06
N ILE A 116 -5.72 -9.34 -2.11
CA ILE A 116 -6.88 -8.55 -2.58
C ILE A 116 -7.13 -8.83 -4.07
N TYR A 117 -6.10 -8.84 -4.91
CA TYR A 117 -6.27 -9.16 -6.34
C TYR A 117 -6.87 -10.56 -6.53
N GLN A 118 -6.35 -11.58 -5.84
CA GLN A 118 -6.88 -12.95 -5.94
C GLN A 118 -8.32 -13.04 -5.42
N LEU A 119 -8.65 -12.32 -4.35
CA LEU A 119 -10.03 -12.18 -3.91
C LEU A 119 -10.91 -11.58 -5.01
N LEU A 120 -10.52 -10.45 -5.60
CA LEU A 120 -11.30 -9.81 -6.66
C LEU A 120 -11.46 -10.71 -7.89
N LYS A 121 -10.42 -11.45 -8.25
CA LYS A 121 -10.41 -12.45 -9.33
C LYS A 121 -11.37 -13.60 -9.05
N THR A 122 -11.23 -14.29 -7.92
CA THR A 122 -12.05 -15.46 -7.55
C THR A 122 -13.52 -15.13 -7.39
N ARG A 123 -13.83 -13.87 -7.09
CA ARG A 123 -15.18 -13.33 -6.99
C ARG A 123 -15.76 -12.84 -8.32
N GLY A 124 -14.99 -12.90 -9.41
CA GLY A 124 -15.41 -12.45 -10.73
C GLY A 124 -15.62 -10.93 -10.81
N ILE A 125 -14.97 -10.14 -9.94
CA ILE A 125 -15.10 -8.67 -9.96
C ILE A 125 -14.20 -8.07 -11.03
N LEU A 126 -13.04 -8.67 -11.29
CA LEU A 126 -12.09 -8.19 -12.30
C LEU A 126 -12.67 -8.18 -13.72
N THR A 127 -13.68 -9.00 -14.02
CA THR A 127 -14.37 -8.97 -15.33
C THR A 127 -15.08 -7.64 -15.58
N ARG A 128 -15.42 -6.88 -14.53
CA ARG A 128 -16.01 -5.54 -14.64
C ARG A 128 -14.99 -4.48 -15.05
N TYR A 129 -13.70 -4.81 -14.98
CA TYR A 129 -12.57 -3.97 -15.36
C TYR A 129 -12.00 -4.33 -16.74
N GLU A 130 -12.53 -5.39 -17.39
CA GLU A 130 -12.14 -5.76 -18.74
C GLU A 130 -12.55 -4.68 -19.76
N VAL A 131 -11.61 -4.30 -20.62
CA VAL A 131 -11.75 -3.38 -21.75
C VAL A 131 -11.10 -4.01 -22.99
N LEU A 132 -11.26 -3.41 -24.18
CA LEU A 132 -10.53 -3.79 -25.40
C LEU A 132 -10.42 -5.31 -25.61
N ASP A 133 -11.55 -5.99 -25.81
CA ASP A 133 -11.62 -7.45 -26.00
C ASP A 133 -11.06 -8.26 -24.81
N LYS A 134 -11.63 -8.04 -23.61
CA LYS A 134 -11.36 -8.80 -22.38
C LYS A 134 -9.96 -8.64 -21.79
N GLN A 135 -9.38 -7.45 -21.92
CA GLN A 135 -8.09 -7.11 -21.36
C GLN A 135 -8.22 -6.22 -20.13
N LEU A 136 -7.36 -6.42 -19.14
CA LEU A 136 -7.19 -5.47 -18.04
C LEU A 136 -6.24 -4.36 -18.48
N LEU A 137 -6.60 -3.10 -18.21
CA LEU A 137 -5.76 -1.96 -18.48
C LEU A 137 -4.96 -1.57 -17.23
N ILE A 138 -3.63 -1.55 -17.34
CA ILE A 138 -2.72 -1.26 -16.24
C ILE A 138 -1.78 -0.10 -16.63
N PRO A 139 -2.15 1.15 -16.36
CA PRO A 139 -1.19 2.24 -16.34
C PRO A 139 -0.14 2.03 -15.24
N LEU A 140 1.11 2.37 -15.56
CA LEU A 140 2.20 2.51 -14.59
C LEU A 140 2.64 3.96 -14.59
N ASP A 141 2.48 4.62 -13.45
CA ASP A 141 2.85 6.02 -13.28
C ASP A 141 3.89 6.17 -12.17
N GLY A 142 4.90 7.00 -12.41
CA GLY A 142 5.96 7.29 -11.46
C GLY A 142 5.56 8.42 -10.50
N THR A 143 5.77 8.23 -9.20
CA THR A 143 5.49 9.26 -8.20
C THR A 143 6.67 9.46 -7.26
N GLU A 144 7.05 10.71 -7.02
CA GLU A 144 7.96 11.10 -5.93
C GLU A 144 7.14 11.29 -4.65
N TYR A 145 7.32 10.39 -3.68
CA TYR A 145 6.57 10.41 -2.41
C TYR A 145 7.36 11.01 -1.25
N PHE A 146 8.66 11.27 -1.44
CA PHE A 146 9.51 11.92 -0.45
C PHE A 146 10.59 12.75 -1.14
N SER A 147 10.88 13.93 -0.60
CA SER A 147 11.91 14.85 -1.09
C SER A 147 12.53 15.64 0.06
N SER A 148 13.85 15.81 0.08
CA SER A 148 14.55 16.63 1.06
C SER A 148 15.91 17.10 0.57
N GLN A 149 16.36 18.25 1.06
CA GLN A 149 17.74 18.72 0.89
C GLN A 149 18.65 18.29 2.04
N ASN A 150 18.07 17.84 3.17
CA ASN A 150 18.80 17.57 4.40
C ASN A 150 18.71 16.11 4.85
N ILE A 151 17.57 15.46 4.65
CA ILE A 151 17.31 14.09 5.11
C ILE A 151 17.49 13.14 3.93
N HIS A 152 18.34 12.12 4.09
CA HIS A 152 18.59 11.13 3.06
C HIS A 152 18.94 9.76 3.66
N CYS A 153 18.83 8.72 2.84
CA CYS A 153 19.30 7.37 3.14
C CYS A 153 19.98 6.75 1.90
N GLU A 154 20.55 5.56 2.05
CA GLU A 154 21.25 4.83 0.98
C GLU A 154 20.33 4.47 -0.21
N GLN A 155 19.02 4.41 0.03
CA GLN A 155 18.02 4.10 -0.99
C GLN A 155 17.47 5.35 -1.71
N CYS A 156 17.91 6.55 -1.34
CA CYS A 156 17.49 7.77 -2.03
C CYS A 156 18.12 7.87 -3.42
N SER A 157 17.31 8.29 -4.39
CA SER A 157 17.81 8.92 -5.60
C SER A 157 18.20 10.37 -5.30
N HIS A 158 19.00 11.00 -6.16
CA HIS A 158 19.45 12.37 -5.96
C HIS A 158 19.49 13.18 -7.26
N ARG A 159 19.25 14.50 -7.14
CA ARG A 159 19.46 15.47 -8.22
C ARG A 159 20.32 16.63 -7.76
N THR A 160 21.29 17.00 -8.59
CA THR A 160 22.11 18.19 -8.37
C THR A 160 21.55 19.34 -9.21
N HIS A 161 21.17 20.43 -8.55
CA HIS A 161 20.63 21.62 -9.17
C HIS A 161 21.74 22.50 -9.74
N LYS A 162 21.39 23.43 -10.64
CA LYS A 162 22.36 24.36 -11.27
C LYS A 162 23.13 25.23 -10.27
N ASN A 163 22.54 25.48 -9.10
CA ASN A 163 23.17 26.24 -8.01
C ASN A 163 24.07 25.37 -7.09
N GLY A 164 24.30 24.10 -7.44
CA GLY A 164 25.11 23.16 -6.65
C GLY A 164 24.37 22.48 -5.49
N THR A 165 23.11 22.84 -5.22
CA THR A 165 22.32 22.18 -4.17
C THR A 165 21.95 20.77 -4.60
N VAL A 166 21.94 19.81 -3.66
CA VAL A 166 21.49 18.44 -3.89
C VAL A 166 20.12 18.24 -3.26
N THR A 167 19.21 17.59 -3.97
CA THR A 167 17.94 17.11 -3.42
C THR A 167 17.90 15.60 -3.51
N TYR A 168 17.63 14.96 -2.38
CA TYR A 168 17.43 13.53 -2.24
C TYR A 168 15.94 13.23 -2.26
N PHE A 169 15.55 12.16 -2.94
CA PHE A 169 14.14 11.82 -3.09
C PHE A 169 13.94 10.31 -3.18
N HIS A 170 12.73 9.88 -2.83
CA HIS A 170 12.25 8.54 -3.13
C HIS A 170 11.08 8.59 -4.08
N SER A 171 11.10 7.70 -5.05
CA SER A 171 10.01 7.49 -5.97
C SER A 171 9.67 6.02 -6.14
N ALA A 172 8.48 5.76 -6.68
CA ALA A 172 8.03 4.44 -7.04
C ALA A 172 7.14 4.55 -8.28
N ILE A 173 7.07 3.47 -9.07
CA ILE A 173 5.95 3.31 -9.99
C ILE A 173 4.77 2.69 -9.23
N LEU A 174 3.56 3.17 -9.51
CA LEU A 174 2.32 2.75 -8.88
C LEU A 174 1.38 2.15 -9.95
N PRO A 175 1.42 0.83 -10.16
CA PRO A 175 0.56 0.16 -11.13
C PRO A 175 -0.86 0.05 -10.58
N VAL A 176 -1.85 0.38 -11.42
CA VAL A 176 -3.27 0.32 -11.04
C VAL A 176 -4.09 -0.30 -12.16
N ILE A 177 -5.07 -1.15 -11.84
CA ILE A 177 -6.06 -1.62 -12.81
C ILE A 177 -7.17 -0.58 -12.90
N VAL A 178 -7.46 -0.14 -14.13
CA VAL A 178 -8.45 0.89 -14.42
C VAL A 178 -9.45 0.42 -15.48
N SER A 179 -10.62 1.03 -15.49
CA SER A 179 -11.60 0.88 -16.55
C SER A 179 -12.41 2.18 -16.66
N PRO A 180 -12.69 2.69 -17.87
CA PRO A 180 -13.55 3.86 -18.04
C PRO A 180 -15.00 3.60 -17.59
N GLN A 181 -15.40 2.34 -17.38
CA GLN A 181 -16.71 1.96 -16.85
C GLN A 181 -16.74 1.91 -15.30
N GLN A 182 -15.59 1.99 -14.63
CA GLN A 182 -15.48 1.89 -13.18
C GLN A 182 -14.96 3.20 -12.58
N LYS A 183 -15.62 3.69 -11.52
CA LYS A 183 -15.16 4.88 -10.78
C LYS A 183 -13.98 4.59 -9.87
N ALA A 184 -13.90 3.38 -9.34
CA ALA A 184 -12.83 2.95 -8.45
C ALA A 184 -11.69 2.31 -9.26
N VAL A 185 -10.46 2.54 -8.84
CA VAL A 185 -9.26 1.86 -9.37
C VAL A 185 -8.83 0.76 -8.40
N ILE A 186 -8.12 -0.25 -8.89
CA ILE A 186 -7.57 -1.32 -8.06
C ILE A 186 -6.05 -1.19 -8.05
N SER A 187 -5.47 -0.87 -6.90
CA SER A 187 -4.02 -0.79 -6.76
C SER A 187 -3.37 -2.16 -6.79
N LEU A 188 -2.21 -2.23 -7.44
CA LEU A 188 -1.27 -3.35 -7.36
C LEU A 188 -0.08 -2.95 -6.49
N ASP A 189 0.81 -3.90 -6.19
CA ASP A 189 2.01 -3.61 -5.41
C ASP A 189 2.92 -2.63 -6.17
N PRO A 190 3.50 -1.64 -5.46
CA PRO A 190 4.38 -0.67 -6.08
C PRO A 190 5.75 -1.28 -6.41
N GLU A 191 6.47 -0.65 -7.32
CA GLU A 191 7.91 -0.92 -7.52
C GLU A 191 8.71 0.34 -7.19
N PHE A 192 9.52 0.26 -6.14
CA PHE A 192 10.37 1.36 -5.73
C PHE A 192 11.51 1.60 -6.74
N ILE A 193 11.75 2.88 -7.03
CA ILE A 193 12.87 3.34 -7.86
C ILE A 193 13.98 3.71 -6.89
N THR A 194 14.96 2.82 -6.76
CA THR A 194 16.03 2.92 -5.78
C THR A 194 17.35 2.50 -6.40
N PRO A 195 18.50 3.08 -5.98
CA PRO A 195 19.81 2.65 -6.45
C PRO A 195 19.94 1.12 -6.41
N GLN A 196 20.40 0.53 -7.53
CA GLN A 196 20.52 -0.92 -7.68
C GLN A 196 21.99 -1.32 -7.51
N ASP A 197 22.23 -2.37 -6.73
CA ASP A 197 23.58 -2.90 -6.51
C ASP A 197 24.25 -3.27 -7.85
N GLY A 198 25.48 -2.79 -8.05
CA GLY A 198 26.24 -3.06 -9.28
C GLY A 198 25.90 -2.15 -10.47
N HIS A 199 25.08 -1.11 -10.27
CA HIS A 199 24.77 -0.12 -11.31
C HIS A 199 25.42 1.24 -11.04
N GLU A 200 26.16 1.78 -12.00
CA GLU A 200 26.75 3.12 -11.90
C GLU A 200 25.72 4.26 -12.08
N LYS A 201 24.66 4.00 -12.84
CA LYS A 201 23.58 4.97 -13.08
C LYS A 201 22.48 4.79 -12.05
N GLN A 202 21.92 5.91 -11.59
CA GLN A 202 20.70 5.89 -10.78
C GLN A 202 19.58 5.17 -11.52
N ASP A 203 18.72 4.53 -10.74
CA ASP A 203 17.56 3.82 -11.22
C ASP A 203 16.52 4.77 -11.84
N CYS A 204 15.61 4.24 -12.65
CA CYS A 204 14.61 5.04 -13.33
C CYS A 204 13.27 4.30 -13.48
N GLU A 205 12.22 5.04 -13.81
CA GLU A 205 10.86 4.52 -14.03
C GLU A 205 10.84 3.37 -15.04
N VAL A 206 11.58 3.49 -16.14
CA VAL A 206 11.65 2.43 -17.18
C VAL A 206 12.29 1.15 -16.63
N ALA A 207 13.33 1.25 -15.82
CA ALA A 207 13.99 0.10 -15.23
C ALA A 207 13.10 -0.57 -14.17
N ALA A 208 12.45 0.23 -13.32
CA ALA A 208 11.44 -0.25 -12.38
C ALA A 208 10.27 -0.94 -13.10
N ALA A 209 9.74 -0.36 -14.18
CA ALA A 209 8.65 -0.95 -14.95
C ALA A 209 9.02 -2.31 -15.53
N LYS A 210 10.25 -2.46 -16.04
CA LYS A 210 10.77 -3.75 -16.51
C LYS A 210 10.88 -4.79 -15.39
N ARG A 211 11.38 -4.40 -14.21
CA ARG A 211 11.45 -5.31 -13.05
C ARG A 211 10.05 -5.75 -12.59
N TRP A 212 9.12 -4.81 -12.50
CA TRP A 212 7.74 -5.09 -12.12
C TRP A 212 7.05 -6.01 -13.13
N LEU A 213 7.20 -5.75 -14.43
CA LEU A 213 6.73 -6.60 -15.53
C LEU A 213 7.23 -8.03 -15.42
N HIS A 214 8.54 -8.18 -15.17
CA HIS A 214 9.15 -9.50 -15.05
C HIS A 214 8.57 -10.29 -13.87
N ARG A 215 8.36 -9.62 -12.73
CA ARG A 215 7.76 -10.23 -11.52
C ARG A 215 6.30 -10.67 -11.74
N HIS A 216 5.54 -9.91 -12.52
CA HIS A 216 4.09 -10.10 -12.67
C HIS A 216 3.67 -10.84 -13.93
N ARG A 217 4.63 -11.41 -14.68
CA ARG A 217 4.37 -12.02 -15.99
C ARG A 217 3.24 -13.05 -16.01
N GLU A 218 3.15 -13.86 -14.95
CA GLU A 218 2.15 -14.94 -14.82
C GLU A 218 1.05 -14.61 -13.80
N PHE A 219 1.16 -13.46 -13.13
CA PHE A 219 0.26 -13.10 -12.03
C PHE A 219 -1.18 -12.88 -12.50
N PHE A 220 -1.33 -12.39 -13.73
CA PHE A 220 -2.63 -11.98 -14.28
C PHE A 220 -3.42 -13.11 -14.94
N ASP A 221 -2.85 -14.30 -15.11
CA ASP A 221 -3.56 -15.42 -15.74
C ASP A 221 -4.92 -15.67 -15.07
N PRO A 222 -6.02 -15.89 -15.82
CA PRO A 222 -6.07 -16.04 -17.28
C PRO A 222 -6.34 -14.73 -18.03
N PHE A 223 -6.26 -13.56 -17.39
CA PHE A 223 -6.54 -12.28 -18.03
C PHE A 223 -5.41 -11.87 -18.98
N SER A 224 -5.79 -11.37 -20.15
CA SER A 224 -4.89 -10.58 -20.99
C SER A 224 -4.74 -9.17 -20.40
N VAL A 225 -3.57 -8.57 -20.55
CA VAL A 225 -3.26 -7.26 -19.96
C VAL A 225 -2.67 -6.32 -21.01
N THR A 226 -3.19 -5.10 -21.09
CA THR A 226 -2.54 -3.98 -21.78
C THR A 226 -1.92 -3.06 -20.74
N MET A 227 -0.64 -2.74 -20.93
CA MET A 227 0.10 -1.84 -20.05
C MET A 227 0.39 -0.52 -20.75
N ILE A 228 0.22 0.57 -20.01
CA ILE A 228 0.47 1.93 -20.50
C ILE A 228 1.50 2.61 -19.59
N GLY A 229 2.60 3.09 -20.15
CA GLY A 229 3.54 3.96 -19.46
C GLY A 229 3.41 5.39 -19.97
N GLY A 230 3.66 6.36 -19.08
CA GLY A 230 3.87 7.77 -19.43
C GLY A 230 5.25 8.03 -20.02
#